data_AF-A0A929Y8V7-F1
#
_entry.id   AF-A0A929Y8V7-F1
#
_cell.length_a   1.000
_cell.length_b   1.000
_cell.length_c   1.000
_cell.angle_alpha   90.00
_cell.angle_beta   90.00
_cell.angle_gamma   90.00
#
_symmetry.space_group_name_H-M   'P 1'
#
loop_
_entity.id
_entity.type
_entity.pdbx_description
1 polymer ?
#
loop_
_entity_poly.entity_id
_entity_poly.type
_entity_poly.pdbx_seq_one_letter_code
_entity_poly.pdbx_strand_id
1 'polypeptide(L)'
;ARRRKQELDDLFEENEVDEEKMDDSTIEKASSLWDQAVLDKCITNRWGLSSVEVPLREFYSHRQGHLYGTGLDDVREITLTESLLFDQYLFEKCGNYRNVLEKSRLKYQIEYLIVGKNSDQENLSKVLETILFWRAASNFFSMETDGRKKAQTLRLASLIGMVIPIEGLVPVLDACLQIYWVLAETVADLRCLTNGGRVNLIKGHNEWHLPNLIDVLFADREYKHCRKGGGLDYAGYLRLLVFQKSLFEKTDRLMDLMEMDIRETPGNKAFRMDACLDCMKGEMQVKSRIGYSTSLSRTYGYEMRDEKQK
;
A
#
# COMPACT_ATOMS: atom_id res chain seq x y z
N ALA A 1 -39.93 -33.38 -15.79
CA ALA A 1 -38.51 -33.15 -15.44
C ALA A 1 -37.73 -32.55 -16.60
N ARG A 2 -37.67 -33.17 -17.79
CA ARG A 2 -36.91 -32.63 -18.95
C ARG A 2 -37.46 -31.31 -19.54
N ARG A 3 -38.77 -31.16 -19.69
CA ARG A 3 -39.40 -29.91 -20.19
C ARG A 3 -39.14 -28.69 -19.29
N ARG A 4 -39.23 -28.87 -17.98
CA ARG A 4 -38.98 -27.82 -16.98
C ARG A 4 -37.51 -27.40 -16.89
N LYS A 5 -36.61 -28.22 -17.43
CA LYS A 5 -35.17 -27.94 -17.49
C LYS A 5 -34.85 -27.14 -18.74
N GLN A 6 -35.46 -27.49 -19.87
CA GLN A 6 -35.40 -26.69 -21.11
C GLN A 6 -36.03 -25.30 -20.93
N GLU A 7 -37.19 -25.20 -20.28
CA GLU A 7 -37.79 -23.88 -19.96
C GLU A 7 -36.92 -23.03 -19.01
N LEU A 8 -36.08 -23.66 -18.18
CA LEU A 8 -35.14 -22.94 -17.32
C LEU A 8 -33.93 -22.47 -18.13
N ASP A 9 -33.37 -23.35 -18.95
CA ASP A 9 -32.20 -23.07 -19.80
C ASP A 9 -32.53 -21.99 -20.85
N ASP A 10 -33.73 -22.01 -21.45
CA ASP A 10 -34.22 -20.99 -22.39
C ASP A 10 -34.42 -19.61 -21.71
N LEU A 11 -34.80 -19.58 -20.42
CA LEU A 11 -34.92 -18.34 -19.62
C LEU A 11 -33.56 -17.76 -19.19
N PHE A 12 -32.52 -18.59 -19.15
CA PHE A 12 -31.14 -18.15 -18.89
C PHE A 12 -30.46 -17.64 -20.16
N GLU A 13 -30.79 -18.18 -21.34
CA GLU A 13 -30.31 -17.66 -22.63
C GLU A 13 -30.96 -16.32 -23.02
N GLU A 14 -32.23 -16.06 -22.67
CA GLU A 14 -32.87 -14.74 -22.93
C GLU A 14 -32.39 -13.60 -22.01
N ASN A 15 -31.63 -13.90 -20.95
CA ASN A 15 -31.07 -12.91 -20.02
C ASN A 15 -29.53 -12.89 -20.01
N GLU A 16 -28.89 -13.25 -21.12
CA GLU A 16 -27.53 -12.77 -21.39
C GLU A 16 -27.61 -11.25 -21.60
N VAL A 17 -27.64 -10.52 -20.50
CA VAL A 17 -27.33 -9.10 -20.49
C VAL A 17 -25.94 -8.99 -21.10
N ASP A 18 -25.86 -8.43 -22.30
CA ASP A 18 -24.60 -8.06 -22.93
C ASP A 18 -23.75 -7.34 -21.88
N GLU A 19 -22.69 -8.01 -21.39
CA GLU A 19 -21.69 -7.38 -20.53
C GLU A 19 -20.99 -6.33 -21.41
N GLU A 20 -21.54 -5.12 -21.45
CA GLU A 20 -20.85 -3.94 -21.98
C GLU A 20 -19.54 -3.82 -21.21
N LYS A 21 -18.45 -4.31 -21.83
CA LYS A 21 -17.10 -4.14 -21.30
C LYS A 21 -16.83 -2.64 -21.21
N MET A 22 -16.91 -2.13 -19.99
CA MET A 22 -16.64 -0.73 -19.69
C MET A 22 -15.24 -0.38 -20.19
N ASP A 23 -15.16 0.63 -21.06
CA ASP A 23 -13.92 1.06 -21.71
C ASP A 23 -12.81 1.35 -20.68
N ASP A 24 -11.59 0.86 -20.91
CA ASP A 24 -10.45 0.99 -20.01
C ASP A 24 -10.18 2.46 -19.65
N SER A 25 -10.41 3.39 -20.58
CA SER A 25 -10.25 4.83 -20.34
C SER A 25 -11.24 5.40 -19.31
N THR A 26 -12.42 4.78 -19.19
CA THR A 26 -13.45 5.16 -18.22
C THR A 26 -13.08 4.63 -16.83
N ILE A 27 -12.54 3.42 -16.78
CA ILE A 27 -12.04 2.80 -15.53
C ILE A 27 -10.88 3.62 -14.96
N GLU A 28 -9.94 4.04 -15.79
CA GLU A 28 -8.81 4.88 -15.35
C GLU A 28 -9.27 6.23 -14.80
N LYS A 29 -10.21 6.89 -15.49
CA LYS A 29 -10.83 8.14 -15.00
C LYS A 29 -11.53 7.92 -13.66
N ALA A 30 -12.31 6.84 -13.52
CA ALA A 30 -12.98 6.52 -12.27
C ALA A 30 -11.98 6.27 -11.13
N SER A 31 -10.90 5.52 -11.38
CA SER A 31 -9.84 5.29 -10.38
C SER A 31 -9.17 6.59 -9.97
N SER A 32 -8.82 7.46 -10.91
CA SER A 32 -8.16 8.74 -10.58
C SER A 32 -9.08 9.67 -9.78
N LEU A 33 -10.38 9.70 -10.09
CA LEU A 33 -11.37 10.44 -9.31
C LEU A 33 -11.52 9.87 -7.90
N TRP A 34 -11.50 8.54 -7.78
CA TRP A 34 -11.53 7.87 -6.48
C TRP A 34 -10.28 8.20 -5.65
N ASP A 35 -9.10 8.15 -6.25
CA ASP A 35 -7.84 8.50 -5.59
C ASP A 35 -7.87 9.93 -5.04
N GLN A 36 -8.37 10.88 -5.85
CA GLN A 36 -8.56 12.26 -5.41
C GLN A 36 -9.60 12.38 -4.29
N ALA A 37 -10.70 11.63 -4.35
CA ALA A 37 -11.73 11.63 -3.33
C ALA A 37 -11.22 11.07 -1.99
N VAL A 38 -10.41 10.00 -2.02
CA VAL A 38 -9.77 9.42 -0.83
C VAL A 38 -8.85 10.47 -0.18
N LEU A 39 -8.01 11.14 -0.97
CA LEU A 39 -7.15 12.21 -0.47
C LEU A 39 -7.97 13.38 0.10
N ASP A 40 -9.00 13.85 -0.59
CA ASP A 40 -9.89 14.95 -0.15
C ASP A 40 -10.58 14.63 1.18
N LYS A 41 -11.04 13.39 1.35
CA LYS A 41 -11.75 12.99 2.56
C LYS A 41 -10.80 12.68 3.71
N CYS A 42 -9.64 12.08 3.45
CA CYS A 42 -8.77 11.55 4.51
C CYS A 42 -7.68 12.53 4.98
N ILE A 43 -7.35 13.54 4.17
CA ILE A 43 -6.27 14.49 4.48
C ILE A 43 -6.86 15.89 4.73
N THR A 44 -6.52 16.48 5.87
CA THR A 44 -7.06 17.79 6.27
C THR A 44 -6.40 18.96 5.52
N ASN A 45 -5.10 18.85 5.21
CA ASN A 45 -4.34 19.89 4.51
C ASN A 45 -3.74 19.36 3.21
N ARG A 46 -4.39 19.65 2.08
CA ARG A 46 -3.94 19.20 0.75
C ARG A 46 -2.72 19.98 0.24
N TRP A 47 -2.60 21.25 0.60
CA TRP A 47 -1.54 22.12 0.07
C TRP A 47 -0.13 21.76 0.55
N GLY A 48 -0.02 20.94 1.61
CA GLY A 48 1.24 20.41 2.09
C GLY A 48 1.70 19.11 1.43
N LEU A 49 0.92 18.56 0.48
CA LEU A 49 1.26 17.28 -0.15
C LEU A 49 2.38 17.43 -1.18
N SER A 50 3.35 16.52 -1.13
CA SER A 50 4.33 16.34 -2.20
C SER A 50 3.61 16.04 -3.53
N SER A 51 4.03 16.71 -4.59
CA SER A 51 3.61 16.47 -5.98
C SER A 51 4.76 15.92 -6.81
N VAL A 52 5.74 15.29 -6.18
CA VAL A 52 6.90 14.74 -6.88
C VAL A 52 6.48 13.53 -7.70
N GLU A 53 6.93 13.51 -8.95
CA GLU A 53 6.76 12.41 -9.89
C GLU A 53 8.11 11.98 -10.46
N VAL A 54 8.24 10.68 -10.71
CA VAL A 54 9.48 10.08 -11.21
C VAL A 54 9.22 9.14 -12.40
N PRO A 55 10.06 9.17 -13.44
CA PRO A 55 9.94 8.26 -14.57
C PRO A 55 10.41 6.85 -14.17
N LEU A 56 9.50 5.99 -13.71
CA LEU A 56 9.83 4.66 -13.17
C LEU A 56 10.68 3.80 -14.10
N ARG A 57 10.45 3.89 -15.43
CA ARG A 57 11.18 3.15 -16.47
C ARG A 57 12.70 3.34 -16.42
N GLU A 58 13.16 4.43 -15.81
CA GLU A 58 14.58 4.73 -15.65
C GLU A 58 15.22 4.05 -14.45
N PHE A 59 14.48 3.36 -13.58
CA PHE A 59 14.99 2.77 -12.33
C PHE A 59 14.97 1.24 -12.36
N TYR A 60 15.73 0.64 -11.43
CA TYR A 60 16.04 -0.78 -11.41
C TYR A 60 14.83 -1.68 -11.66
N SER A 61 13.74 -1.55 -10.90
CA SER A 61 12.62 -2.49 -10.95
C SER A 61 11.81 -2.47 -12.26
N HIS A 62 11.81 -1.36 -13.00
CA HIS A 62 11.03 -1.19 -14.23
C HIS A 62 11.90 -1.10 -15.50
N ARG A 63 13.23 -1.06 -15.36
CA ARG A 63 14.15 -1.00 -16.49
C ARG A 63 14.20 -2.35 -17.19
N GLN A 64 14.26 -2.33 -18.51
CA GLN A 64 14.50 -3.52 -19.32
C GLN A 64 16.00 -3.73 -19.55
N GLY A 65 16.43 -5.00 -19.54
CA GLY A 65 17.81 -5.37 -19.82
C GLY A 65 18.75 -5.06 -18.67
N HIS A 66 18.46 -5.60 -17.48
CA HIS A 66 19.37 -5.57 -16.34
C HIS A 66 20.75 -6.08 -16.75
N LEU A 67 21.78 -5.32 -16.37
CA LEU A 67 23.14 -5.81 -16.46
C LEU A 67 23.27 -6.96 -15.45
N TYR A 68 23.63 -8.13 -15.95
CA TYR A 68 23.85 -9.31 -15.11
C TYR A 68 25.33 -9.69 -15.20
N GLY A 69 26.01 -9.70 -14.06
CA GLY A 69 27.40 -10.12 -13.96
C GLY A 69 27.50 -11.65 -13.91
N THR A 70 28.69 -12.22 -14.17
CA THR A 70 28.94 -13.66 -13.95
C THR A 70 29.21 -13.97 -12.46
N GLY A 71 28.67 -13.16 -11.55
CA GLY A 71 28.88 -13.24 -10.11
C GLY A 71 28.10 -14.39 -9.46
N LEU A 72 28.15 -14.46 -8.13
CA LEU A 72 27.38 -15.43 -7.36
C LEU A 72 25.89 -15.07 -7.41
N ASP A 73 25.07 -16.02 -7.83
CA ASP A 73 23.63 -15.90 -7.93
C ASP A 73 23.00 -16.24 -6.57
N ASP A 74 23.31 -15.45 -5.55
CA ASP A 74 22.96 -15.79 -4.17
C ASP A 74 21.57 -15.26 -3.84
N VAL A 75 20.55 -15.96 -4.34
CA VAL A 75 19.19 -15.87 -3.79
C VAL A 75 19.25 -16.45 -2.36
N ARG A 76 19.47 -15.57 -1.39
CA ARG A 76 19.49 -15.96 0.02
C ARG A 76 18.07 -15.94 0.59
N GLU A 77 17.59 -17.11 1.00
CA GLU A 77 16.43 -17.18 1.87
C GLU A 77 16.77 -16.54 3.22
N ILE A 78 15.98 -15.55 3.63
CA ILE A 78 16.13 -14.91 4.94
C ILE A 78 15.08 -15.45 5.90
N THR A 79 15.46 -15.50 7.18
CA THR A 79 14.54 -15.83 8.26
C THR A 79 13.52 -14.72 8.50
N LEU A 80 12.39 -15.05 9.15
CA LEU A 80 11.39 -14.05 9.55
C LEU A 80 11.99 -12.93 10.42
N THR A 81 12.93 -13.26 11.30
CA THR A 81 13.64 -12.29 12.14
C THR A 81 14.50 -11.33 11.32
N GLU A 82 15.20 -11.83 10.30
CA GLU A 82 15.98 -10.99 9.39
C GLU A 82 15.06 -10.11 8.53
N SER A 83 13.91 -10.63 8.09
CA SER A 83 12.89 -9.85 7.37
C SER A 83 12.33 -8.71 8.23
N LEU A 84 12.02 -8.98 9.51
CA LEU A 84 11.57 -7.94 10.44
C LEU A 84 12.65 -6.90 10.75
N LEU A 85 13.92 -7.33 10.84
CA LEU A 85 15.06 -6.42 10.99
C LEU A 85 15.23 -5.54 9.74
N PHE A 86 15.06 -6.12 8.56
CA PHE A 86 15.08 -5.38 7.30
C PHE A 86 13.94 -4.36 7.24
N ASP A 87 12.72 -4.74 7.65
CA ASP A 87 11.60 -3.80 7.73
C ASP A 87 11.91 -2.65 8.70
N GLN A 88 12.48 -2.93 9.87
CA GLN A 88 12.90 -1.89 10.81
C GLN A 88 13.97 -0.97 10.21
N TYR A 89 14.90 -1.50 9.42
CA TYR A 89 15.89 -0.72 8.67
C TYR A 89 15.21 0.20 7.64
N LEU A 90 14.21 -0.29 6.88
CA LEU A 90 13.43 0.52 5.94
C LEU A 90 12.81 1.74 6.64
N PHE A 91 12.16 1.54 7.80
CA PHE A 91 11.54 2.63 8.57
C PHE A 91 12.53 3.61 9.20
N GLU A 92 13.80 3.21 9.37
CA GLU A 92 14.85 4.12 9.85
C GLU A 92 15.43 4.95 8.70
N LYS A 93 15.58 4.37 7.51
CA LYS A 93 16.28 5.01 6.38
C LYS A 93 15.35 5.69 5.38
N CYS A 94 14.10 5.29 5.28
CA CYS A 94 13.14 5.83 4.32
C CYS A 94 12.15 6.80 4.99
N GLY A 95 11.84 7.88 4.29
CA GLY A 95 10.79 8.83 4.69
C GLY A 95 9.38 8.29 4.49
N ASN A 96 8.41 8.86 5.20
CA ASN A 96 6.97 8.62 4.98
C ASN A 96 6.20 9.95 5.00
N TYR A 97 4.91 9.92 4.68
CA TYR A 97 4.05 11.11 4.65
C TYR A 97 4.14 11.99 5.90
N ARG A 98 4.29 11.39 7.08
CA ARG A 98 4.37 12.10 8.37
C ARG A 98 5.79 12.53 8.74
N ASN A 99 6.80 11.83 8.24
CA ASN A 99 8.21 12.06 8.54
C ASN A 99 9.02 12.00 7.23
N VAL A 100 9.02 13.12 6.51
CA VAL A 100 9.64 13.24 5.20
C VAL A 100 11.16 13.34 5.34
N LEU A 101 11.89 12.65 4.46
CA LEU A 101 13.33 12.79 4.35
C LEU A 101 13.68 14.00 3.45
N GLU A 102 14.45 14.96 3.96
CA GLU A 102 14.70 16.23 3.25
C GLU A 102 15.46 16.03 1.94
N LYS A 103 16.46 15.14 1.93
CA LYS A 103 17.37 14.89 0.80
C LYS A 103 16.91 13.82 -0.19
N SER A 104 15.75 13.19 0.05
CA SER A 104 15.24 12.18 -0.88
C SER A 104 14.53 12.81 -2.07
N ARG A 105 14.56 12.12 -3.20
CA ARG A 105 13.80 12.53 -4.39
C ARG A 105 12.30 12.37 -4.16
N LEU A 106 11.86 11.14 -3.89
CA LEU A 106 10.48 10.87 -3.43
C LEU A 106 10.37 11.19 -1.93
N LYS A 107 9.30 11.87 -1.53
CA LYS A 107 9.09 12.24 -0.12
C LYS A 107 8.42 11.12 0.67
N TYR A 108 7.58 10.31 0.01
CA TYR A 108 6.78 9.25 0.62
C TYR A 108 7.35 7.87 0.25
N GLN A 109 8.60 7.64 0.67
CA GLN A 109 9.39 6.48 0.27
C GLN A 109 8.83 5.15 0.80
N ILE A 110 8.31 5.12 2.04
CA ILE A 110 7.65 3.92 2.57
C ILE A 110 6.36 3.61 1.80
N GLU A 111 5.59 4.62 1.44
CA GLU A 111 4.39 4.46 0.63
C GLU A 111 4.73 3.94 -0.78
N TYR A 112 5.83 4.42 -1.38
CA TYR A 112 6.38 3.85 -2.61
C TYR A 112 6.79 2.38 -2.45
N LEU A 113 7.47 2.02 -1.35
CA LEU A 113 7.84 0.63 -1.06
C LEU A 113 6.60 -0.29 -0.99
N ILE A 114 5.47 0.21 -0.49
CA ILE A 114 4.21 -0.57 -0.40
C ILE A 114 3.49 -0.65 -1.76
N VAL A 115 3.39 0.46 -2.50
CA VAL A 115 2.53 0.58 -3.68
C VAL A 115 3.31 0.47 -5.00
N GLY A 116 4.36 1.28 -5.18
CA GLY A 116 5.23 1.27 -6.36
C GLY A 116 4.74 2.11 -7.54
N LYS A 117 3.98 3.19 -7.30
CA LYS A 117 3.53 4.15 -8.33
C LYS A 117 4.55 5.27 -8.53
N ASN A 118 4.43 5.98 -9.65
CA ASN A 118 5.37 7.00 -10.12
C ASN A 118 5.24 8.35 -9.39
N SER A 119 4.17 8.57 -8.62
CA SER A 119 3.88 9.82 -7.92
C SER A 119 3.75 9.60 -6.42
N ASP A 120 4.29 10.52 -5.62
CA ASP A 120 4.09 10.54 -4.17
C ASP A 120 2.58 10.54 -3.83
N GLN A 121 1.75 11.29 -4.57
CA GLN A 121 0.31 11.38 -4.29
C GLN A 121 -0.42 10.07 -4.56
N GLU A 122 -0.09 9.38 -5.65
CA GLU A 122 -0.70 8.08 -5.98
C GLU A 122 -0.30 7.02 -4.95
N ASN A 123 0.99 6.99 -4.56
CA ASN A 123 1.46 6.08 -3.52
C ASN A 123 0.71 6.31 -2.20
N LEU A 124 0.59 7.57 -1.77
CA LEU A 124 -0.15 7.91 -0.56
C LEU A 124 -1.64 7.56 -0.67
N SER A 125 -2.28 7.88 -1.79
CA SER A 125 -3.70 7.57 -2.04
C SER A 125 -3.97 6.08 -1.90
N LYS A 126 -3.18 5.24 -2.56
CA LYS A 126 -3.36 3.78 -2.53
C LYS A 126 -3.06 3.15 -1.17
N VAL A 127 -2.09 3.70 -0.43
CA VAL A 127 -1.88 3.30 0.98
C VAL A 127 -3.11 3.64 1.82
N LEU A 128 -3.64 4.87 1.70
CA LEU A 128 -4.82 5.29 2.44
C LEU A 128 -6.05 4.46 2.05
N GLU A 129 -6.23 4.15 0.77
CA GLU A 129 -7.28 3.26 0.28
C GLU A 129 -7.19 1.86 0.93
N THR A 130 -5.98 1.31 1.01
CA THR A 130 -5.75 0.01 1.64
C THR A 130 -6.07 0.04 3.14
N ILE A 131 -5.64 1.10 3.84
CA ILE A 131 -5.96 1.30 5.26
C ILE A 131 -7.47 1.49 5.44
N LEU A 132 -8.12 2.25 4.56
CA LEU A 132 -9.57 2.48 4.56
C LEU A 132 -10.30 1.15 4.45
N PHE A 133 -9.90 0.25 3.56
CA PHE A 133 -10.53 -1.06 3.42
C PHE A 133 -10.41 -1.90 4.70
N TRP A 134 -9.20 -2.00 5.29
CA TRP A 134 -9.01 -2.76 6.54
C TRP A 134 -9.78 -2.17 7.71
N ARG A 135 -9.78 -0.84 7.81
CA ARG A 135 -10.49 -0.12 8.87
C ARG A 135 -12.00 -0.22 8.69
N ALA A 136 -12.51 -0.16 7.47
CA ALA A 136 -13.93 -0.37 7.17
C ALA A 136 -14.36 -1.79 7.56
N ALA A 137 -13.58 -2.81 7.21
CA ALA A 137 -13.86 -4.20 7.60
C ALA A 137 -13.85 -4.38 9.13
N SER A 138 -12.85 -3.82 9.82
CA SER A 138 -12.76 -3.86 11.28
C SER A 138 -13.92 -3.11 11.96
N ASN A 139 -14.22 -1.90 11.50
CA ASN A 139 -15.33 -1.09 12.00
C ASN A 139 -16.69 -1.77 11.75
N PHE A 140 -16.85 -2.43 10.60
CA PHE A 140 -18.04 -3.23 10.30
C PHE A 140 -18.20 -4.40 11.28
N PHE A 141 -17.14 -5.16 11.54
CA PHE A 141 -17.19 -6.24 12.53
C PHE A 141 -17.52 -5.71 13.94
N SER A 142 -16.94 -4.58 14.34
CA SER A 142 -17.29 -3.91 15.59
C SER A 142 -18.73 -3.38 15.60
N MET A 143 -19.27 -2.92 14.47
CA MET A 143 -20.68 -2.51 14.34
C MET A 143 -21.62 -3.70 14.51
N GLU A 144 -21.26 -4.85 13.95
CA GLU A 144 -22.06 -6.07 14.00
C GLU A 144 -22.29 -6.59 15.43
N THR A 145 -21.32 -6.35 16.31
CA THR A 145 -21.37 -6.72 17.73
C THR A 145 -22.03 -5.66 18.63
N ASP A 146 -22.30 -4.45 18.11
CA ASP A 146 -22.87 -3.34 18.86
C ASP A 146 -24.39 -3.22 18.68
N GLY A 147 -25.13 -3.92 19.54
CA GLY A 147 -26.60 -3.90 19.53
C GLY A 147 -27.21 -2.51 19.76
N ARG A 148 -26.49 -1.57 20.40
CA ARG A 148 -27.01 -0.21 20.61
C ARG A 148 -26.97 0.60 19.32
N LYS A 149 -25.87 0.52 18.57
CA LYS A 149 -25.74 1.22 17.28
C LYS A 149 -26.73 0.66 16.25
N LYS A 150 -26.87 -0.66 16.16
CA LYS A 150 -27.88 -1.32 15.32
C LYS A 150 -29.31 -0.90 15.66
N ALA A 151 -29.63 -0.76 16.95
CA ALA A 151 -30.93 -0.25 17.36
C ALA A 151 -31.16 1.20 16.91
N GLN A 152 -30.12 2.04 16.87
CA GLN A 152 -30.26 3.42 16.37
C GLN A 152 -30.52 3.47 14.86
N THR A 153 -29.78 2.69 14.06
CA THR A 153 -29.97 2.64 12.60
C THR A 153 -31.32 2.07 12.24
N LEU A 154 -31.74 0.97 12.90
CA LEU A 154 -33.04 0.35 12.66
C LEU A 154 -34.20 1.29 13.02
N ARG A 155 -34.08 2.07 14.09
CA ARG A 155 -35.08 3.08 14.47
C ARG A 155 -35.23 4.14 13.40
N LEU A 156 -34.13 4.68 12.89
CA LEU A 156 -34.17 5.70 11.84
C LEU A 156 -34.70 5.12 10.52
N ALA A 157 -34.26 3.92 10.13
CA ALA A 157 -34.75 3.22 8.95
C ALA A 157 -36.25 2.96 9.02
N SER A 158 -36.75 2.55 10.19
CA SER A 158 -38.18 2.34 10.42
C SER A 158 -38.98 3.65 10.29
N LEU A 159 -38.47 4.75 10.85
CA LEU A 159 -39.12 6.07 10.74
C LEU A 159 -39.22 6.53 9.28
N ILE A 160 -38.17 6.33 8.49
CA ILE A 160 -38.16 6.65 7.06
C ILE A 160 -39.12 5.72 6.29
N GLY A 161 -39.12 4.42 6.61
CA GLY A 161 -40.01 3.43 6.00
C GLY A 161 -41.49 3.65 6.31
N MET A 162 -41.85 4.30 7.42
CA MET A 162 -43.24 4.69 7.69
C MET A 162 -43.77 5.72 6.68
N VAL A 163 -42.89 6.56 6.12
CA VAL A 163 -43.26 7.60 5.15
C VAL A 163 -43.33 7.03 3.73
N ILE A 164 -42.53 6.00 3.43
CA ILE A 164 -42.39 5.40 2.10
C ILE A 164 -42.86 3.94 2.15
N PRO A 165 -44.09 3.62 1.75
CA PRO A 165 -44.67 2.29 1.87
C PRO A 165 -44.18 1.35 0.75
N ILE A 166 -42.91 0.97 0.79
CA ILE A 166 -42.28 -0.01 -0.10
C ILE A 166 -41.95 -1.26 0.74
N GLU A 167 -42.45 -2.42 0.32
CA GLU A 167 -42.14 -3.69 0.96
C GLU A 167 -40.62 -3.97 0.91
N GLY A 168 -40.04 -4.39 2.04
CA GLY A 168 -38.60 -4.66 2.12
C GLY A 168 -37.69 -3.43 2.19
N LEU A 169 -38.21 -2.20 2.18
CA LEU A 169 -37.38 -0.99 2.24
C LEU A 169 -36.61 -0.83 3.56
N VAL A 170 -37.26 -1.10 4.69
CA VAL A 170 -36.67 -0.93 6.04
C VAL A 170 -35.35 -1.68 6.22
N PRO A 171 -35.24 -3.00 5.93
CA PRO A 171 -33.96 -3.71 6.10
C PRO A 171 -32.86 -3.19 5.16
N VAL A 172 -33.21 -2.75 3.95
CA VAL A 172 -32.23 -2.14 3.02
C VAL A 172 -31.72 -0.81 3.57
N LEU A 173 -32.63 0.06 4.06
CA LEU A 173 -32.26 1.33 4.66
C LEU A 173 -31.41 1.15 5.93
N ASP A 174 -31.73 0.18 6.77
CA ASP A 174 -30.95 -0.13 7.96
C ASP A 174 -29.52 -0.53 7.57
N ALA A 175 -29.36 -1.46 6.61
CA ALA A 175 -28.04 -1.85 6.10
C ALA A 175 -27.26 -0.66 5.52
N CYS A 176 -27.90 0.19 4.71
CA CYS A 176 -27.26 1.40 4.16
C CYS A 176 -26.80 2.38 5.25
N LEU A 177 -27.62 2.61 6.28
CA LEU A 177 -27.25 3.47 7.40
C LEU A 177 -26.07 2.91 8.21
N GLN A 178 -26.03 1.59 8.40
CA GLN A 178 -24.92 0.92 9.07
C GLN A 178 -23.61 1.05 8.25
N ILE A 179 -23.67 0.81 6.94
CA ILE A 179 -22.53 0.99 6.04
C ILE A 179 -22.07 2.45 6.04
N TYR A 180 -22.99 3.41 5.96
CA TYR A 180 -22.67 4.83 6.00
C TYR A 180 -21.95 5.23 7.29
N TRP A 181 -22.43 4.75 8.45
CA TRP A 181 -21.76 4.98 9.73
C TRP A 181 -20.36 4.39 9.75
N VAL A 182 -20.20 3.13 9.33
CA VAL A 182 -18.89 2.46 9.25
C VAL A 182 -17.93 3.24 8.37
N LEU A 183 -18.36 3.74 7.21
CA LEU A 183 -17.54 4.54 6.31
C LEU A 183 -17.17 5.90 6.92
N ALA A 184 -18.13 6.60 7.52
CA ALA A 184 -17.89 7.88 8.18
C ALA A 184 -16.88 7.75 9.33
N GLU A 185 -17.02 6.70 10.15
CA GLU A 185 -16.09 6.37 11.23
C GLU A 185 -14.69 6.04 10.67
N THR A 186 -14.63 5.33 9.55
CA THR A 186 -13.37 4.98 8.89
C THR A 186 -12.66 6.22 8.34
N VAL A 187 -13.39 7.16 7.73
CA VAL A 187 -12.80 8.44 7.30
C VAL A 187 -12.30 9.25 8.50
N ALA A 188 -13.03 9.24 9.62
CA ALA A 188 -12.57 9.86 10.86
C ALA A 188 -11.27 9.21 11.38
N ASP A 189 -11.15 7.88 11.31
CA ASP A 189 -9.93 7.16 11.65
C ASP A 189 -8.74 7.59 10.80
N LEU A 190 -8.93 7.64 9.48
CA LEU A 190 -7.86 8.03 8.55
C LEU A 190 -7.44 9.48 8.76
N ARG A 191 -8.40 10.41 8.93
CA ARG A 191 -8.09 11.80 9.34
C ARG A 191 -7.30 11.84 10.64
N CYS A 192 -7.60 10.94 11.56
CA CYS A 192 -6.86 10.89 12.80
C CYS A 192 -5.42 10.42 12.60
N LEU A 193 -5.21 9.36 11.81
CA LEU A 193 -3.88 8.85 11.48
C LEU A 193 -3.04 9.88 10.70
N THR A 194 -3.62 10.55 9.71
CA THR A 194 -2.92 11.55 8.88
C THR A 194 -2.56 12.81 9.67
N ASN A 195 -3.31 13.12 10.73
CA ASN A 195 -3.00 14.20 11.67
C ASN A 195 -2.05 13.78 12.82
N GLY A 196 -1.54 12.55 12.81
CA GLY A 196 -0.57 12.04 13.80
C GLY A 196 -1.22 11.48 15.08
N GLY A 197 -2.52 11.21 15.05
CA GLY A 197 -3.22 10.45 16.08
C GLY A 197 -2.98 8.94 15.98
N ARG A 198 -3.69 8.19 16.83
CA ARG A 198 -3.57 6.73 16.94
C ARG A 198 -4.95 6.09 16.89
N VAL A 199 -5.03 4.92 16.25
CA VAL A 199 -6.27 4.17 16.07
C VAL A 199 -6.02 2.69 16.34
N ASN A 200 -6.88 2.06 17.16
CA ASN A 200 -6.82 0.64 17.44
C ASN A 200 -7.17 -0.21 16.20
N LEU A 201 -6.53 -1.37 16.07
CA LEU A 201 -6.82 -2.31 14.99
C LEU A 201 -8.24 -2.87 15.07
N ILE A 202 -8.72 -3.17 16.27
CA ILE A 202 -10.08 -3.60 16.58
C ILE A 202 -10.64 -2.62 17.59
N LYS A 203 -11.82 -2.06 17.31
CA LYS A 203 -12.44 -1.08 18.21
C LYS A 203 -13.32 -1.73 19.25
N GLY A 204 -13.14 -1.28 20.49
CA GLY A 204 -14.14 -1.45 21.55
C GLY A 204 -15.30 -0.46 21.41
N HIS A 205 -16.39 -0.68 22.15
CA HIS A 205 -17.61 0.14 22.08
C HIS A 205 -17.37 1.65 22.33
N ASN A 206 -16.43 2.00 23.22
CA ASN A 206 -16.17 3.38 23.65
C ASN A 206 -15.03 4.08 22.86
N GLU A 207 -14.57 3.44 21.79
CA GLU A 207 -13.42 3.89 20.98
C GLU A 207 -13.86 4.45 19.62
N TRP A 208 -15.18 4.50 19.38
CA TRP A 208 -15.75 5.15 18.22
C TRP A 208 -15.68 6.67 18.37
N HIS A 209 -15.18 7.32 17.33
CA HIS A 209 -15.10 8.76 17.21
C HIS A 209 -16.47 9.39 16.96
N LEU A 210 -17.37 8.66 16.28
CA LEU A 210 -18.77 9.01 16.07
C LEU A 210 -19.64 8.04 16.89
N PRO A 211 -19.89 8.33 18.18
CA PRO A 211 -20.56 7.40 19.09
C PRO A 211 -22.05 7.25 18.81
N ASN A 212 -22.71 8.25 18.20
CA ASN A 212 -24.13 8.22 17.87
C ASN A 212 -24.40 8.56 16.40
N LEU A 213 -25.57 8.13 15.90
CA LEU A 213 -25.96 8.34 14.50
C LEU A 213 -26.10 9.83 14.15
N ILE A 214 -26.47 10.67 15.12
CA ILE A 214 -26.54 12.13 14.95
C ILE A 214 -25.15 12.68 14.63
N ASP A 215 -24.12 12.23 15.33
CA ASP A 215 -22.74 12.70 15.12
C ASP A 215 -22.27 12.36 13.70
N VAL A 216 -22.69 11.20 13.17
CA VAL A 216 -22.42 10.77 11.79
C VAL A 216 -23.10 11.69 10.77
N LEU A 217 -24.38 11.98 10.96
CA LEU A 217 -25.18 12.78 10.04
C LEU A 217 -24.73 14.24 9.98
N PHE A 218 -24.18 14.76 11.07
CA PHE A 218 -23.69 16.15 11.19
C PHE A 218 -22.17 16.25 11.26
N ALA A 219 -21.43 15.21 10.88
CA ALA A 219 -19.97 15.20 10.87
C ALA A 219 -19.41 16.16 9.79
N ASP A 220 -19.48 17.48 10.01
CA ASP A 220 -18.88 18.48 9.14
C ASP A 220 -17.55 19.01 9.71
N ARG A 221 -16.50 18.77 8.90
CA ARG A 221 -15.13 19.32 8.81
C ARG A 221 -14.24 19.54 10.04
N GLU A 222 -14.73 19.89 11.22
CA GLU A 222 -13.86 20.15 12.38
C GLU A 222 -13.71 18.94 13.29
N TYR A 223 -12.94 17.97 12.82
CA TYR A 223 -12.58 16.82 13.63
C TYR A 223 -11.58 17.21 14.73
N LYS A 224 -12.09 17.53 15.92
CA LYS A 224 -11.31 17.98 17.09
C LYS A 224 -10.92 16.87 18.08
N HIS A 225 -11.29 15.61 17.80
CA HIS A 225 -11.13 14.51 18.77
C HIS A 225 -10.26 13.36 18.26
N CYS A 226 -8.98 13.62 17.98
CA CYS A 226 -7.98 12.56 18.05
C CYS A 226 -7.57 12.32 19.51
N ARG A 227 -7.94 11.18 20.07
CA ARG A 227 -7.32 10.74 21.33
C ARG A 227 -5.86 10.40 21.06
N LYS A 228 -4.93 11.05 21.75
CA LYS A 228 -3.52 10.62 21.86
C LYS A 228 -3.41 9.38 22.79
N GLY A 229 -4.21 8.35 22.52
CA GLY A 229 -4.35 7.14 23.34
C GLY A 229 -3.74 5.90 22.70
N GLY A 230 -4.16 4.72 23.17
CA GLY A 230 -3.74 3.41 22.66
C GLY A 230 -4.05 3.19 21.17
N GLY A 231 -3.38 2.20 20.58
CA GLY A 231 -3.50 1.85 19.17
C GLY A 231 -2.23 2.15 18.37
N LEU A 232 -2.33 1.94 17.05
CA LEU A 232 -1.23 2.19 16.12
C LEU A 232 -1.33 3.61 15.56
N ASP A 233 -0.18 4.28 15.45
CA ASP A 233 -0.06 5.48 14.65
C ASP A 233 0.05 5.12 13.16
N TYR A 234 0.09 6.15 12.30
CA TYR A 234 0.21 5.96 10.86
C TYR A 234 1.40 5.08 10.47
N ALA A 235 2.57 5.29 11.10
CA ALA A 235 3.75 4.47 10.86
C ALA A 235 3.54 3.00 11.29
N GLY A 236 2.80 2.75 12.38
CA GLY A 236 2.38 1.41 12.78
C GLY A 236 1.52 0.71 11.74
N TYR A 237 0.58 1.42 11.10
CA TYR A 237 -0.20 0.86 9.97
C TYR A 237 0.68 0.58 8.76
N LEU A 238 1.60 1.49 8.41
CA LEU A 238 2.56 1.26 7.34
C LEU A 238 3.41 0.00 7.60
N ARG A 239 3.85 -0.25 8.84
CA ARG A 239 4.62 -1.45 9.20
C ARG A 239 3.86 -2.74 8.88
N LEU A 240 2.55 -2.77 9.19
CA LEU A 240 1.71 -3.93 8.85
C LEU A 240 1.59 -4.14 7.34
N LEU A 241 1.51 -3.06 6.57
CA LEU A 241 1.44 -3.12 5.10
C LEU A 241 2.78 -3.55 4.49
N VAL A 242 3.91 -3.05 4.99
CA VAL A 242 5.25 -3.45 4.54
C VAL A 242 5.51 -4.92 4.86
N PHE A 243 5.07 -5.39 6.03
CA PHE A 243 5.23 -6.78 6.44
C PHE A 243 4.55 -7.76 5.46
N GLN A 244 3.45 -7.35 4.80
CA GLN A 244 2.75 -8.17 3.83
C GLN A 244 3.42 -8.22 2.45
N LYS A 245 4.38 -7.33 2.17
CA LYS A 245 5.10 -7.33 0.90
C LYS A 245 6.19 -8.37 0.91
N SER A 246 6.42 -8.97 -0.26
CA SER A 246 7.51 -9.94 -0.40
C SER A 246 8.87 -9.25 -0.19
N LEU A 247 9.88 -10.01 0.24
CA LEU A 247 11.23 -9.48 0.36
C LEU A 247 11.71 -8.93 -0.99
N PHE A 248 11.47 -9.65 -2.07
CA PHE A 248 11.88 -9.28 -3.42
C PHE A 248 11.30 -7.91 -3.83
N GLU A 249 9.98 -7.71 -3.68
CA GLU A 249 9.35 -6.42 -3.98
C GLU A 249 9.91 -5.27 -3.14
N LYS A 250 10.17 -5.53 -1.84
CA LYS A 250 10.75 -4.53 -0.94
C LYS A 250 12.17 -4.17 -1.35
N THR A 251 12.99 -5.16 -1.69
CA THR A 251 14.38 -4.97 -2.10
C THR A 251 14.46 -4.25 -3.44
N ASP A 252 13.67 -4.65 -4.44
CA ASP A 252 13.65 -3.99 -5.76
C ASP A 252 13.26 -2.53 -5.67
N ARG A 253 12.19 -2.23 -4.94
CA ARG A 253 11.74 -0.86 -4.75
C ARG A 253 12.70 -0.05 -3.87
N LEU A 254 13.38 -0.69 -2.91
CA LEU A 254 14.45 -0.03 -2.16
C LEU A 254 15.63 0.32 -3.08
N MET A 255 16.01 -0.58 -3.98
CA MET A 255 17.06 -0.31 -4.97
C MET A 255 16.69 0.87 -5.87
N ASP A 256 15.41 1.00 -6.28
CA ASP A 256 14.94 2.19 -7.00
C ASP A 256 15.15 3.47 -6.17
N LEU A 257 14.74 3.47 -4.90
CA LEU A 257 14.89 4.62 -4.01
C LEU A 257 16.35 5.01 -3.79
N MET A 258 17.22 4.02 -3.58
CA MET A 258 18.66 4.23 -3.47
C MET A 258 19.24 4.82 -4.75
N GLU A 259 18.85 4.28 -5.91
CA GLU A 259 19.29 4.80 -7.21
C GLU A 259 18.84 6.25 -7.43
N MET A 260 17.58 6.55 -7.11
CA MET A 260 17.02 7.90 -7.16
C MET A 260 17.82 8.87 -6.30
N ASP A 261 18.04 8.53 -5.02
CA ASP A 261 18.68 9.42 -4.06
C ASP A 261 20.19 9.58 -4.34
N ILE A 262 20.88 8.52 -4.77
CA ILE A 262 22.31 8.60 -5.16
C ILE A 262 22.48 9.48 -6.39
N ARG A 263 21.58 9.41 -7.38
CA ARG A 263 21.65 10.26 -8.59
C ARG A 263 21.50 11.75 -8.29
N GLU A 264 20.86 12.13 -7.18
CA GLU A 264 20.78 13.52 -6.72
C GLU A 264 22.12 14.03 -6.14
N THR A 265 23.05 13.14 -5.79
CA THR A 265 24.37 13.55 -5.27
C THR A 265 25.31 14.07 -6.37
N PRO A 266 26.16 15.07 -6.09
CA PRO A 266 27.05 15.65 -7.09
C PRO A 266 27.99 14.61 -7.72
N GLY A 267 27.97 14.50 -9.05
CA GLY A 267 28.82 13.59 -9.82
C GLY A 267 28.20 12.22 -10.14
N ASN A 268 27.04 11.88 -9.55
CA ASN A 268 26.46 10.53 -9.64
C ASN A 268 25.18 10.43 -10.50
N LYS A 269 24.91 11.42 -11.36
CA LYS A 269 23.67 11.45 -12.17
C LYS A 269 23.43 10.22 -13.06
N ALA A 270 24.50 9.53 -13.45
CA ALA A 270 24.45 8.31 -14.27
C ALA A 270 24.58 7.01 -13.45
N PHE A 271 24.50 7.10 -12.12
CA PHE A 271 24.57 5.94 -11.23
C PHE A 271 23.46 4.94 -11.54
N ARG A 272 23.80 3.65 -11.51
CA ARG A 272 22.91 2.54 -11.86
C ARG A 272 23.10 1.40 -10.87
N MET A 273 22.03 0.93 -10.23
CA MET A 273 22.13 -0.16 -9.25
C MET A 273 22.58 -1.48 -9.89
N ASP A 274 22.12 -1.78 -11.10
CA ASP A 274 22.51 -2.96 -11.86
C ASP A 274 23.96 -2.89 -12.41
N ALA A 275 24.60 -1.73 -12.36
CA ALA A 275 26.00 -1.57 -12.77
C ALA A 275 26.99 -1.61 -11.59
N CYS A 276 26.52 -1.88 -10.38
CA CYS A 276 27.37 -2.01 -9.21
C CYS A 276 28.22 -3.30 -9.29
N LEU A 277 29.52 -3.16 -9.08
CA LEU A 277 30.47 -4.27 -9.12
C LEU A 277 30.71 -4.79 -7.69
N ASP A 278 30.36 -6.05 -7.44
CA ASP A 278 30.60 -6.72 -6.16
C ASP A 278 31.94 -7.50 -6.16
N CYS A 279 32.26 -8.15 -7.28
CA CYS A 279 33.48 -8.96 -7.42
C CYS A 279 34.18 -8.70 -8.76
N MET A 280 35.51 -8.67 -8.74
CA MET A 280 36.36 -8.50 -9.91
C MET A 280 37.36 -9.66 -10.02
N LYS A 281 37.33 -10.38 -11.15
CA LYS A 281 38.31 -11.42 -11.48
C LYS A 281 39.24 -10.94 -12.59
N GLY A 282 40.52 -10.79 -12.27
CA GLY A 282 41.58 -10.55 -13.24
C GLY A 282 42.24 -11.84 -13.70
N GLU A 283 42.28 -12.09 -15.01
CA GLU A 283 43.02 -13.20 -15.61
C GLU A 283 44.19 -12.66 -16.44
N MET A 284 45.40 -13.15 -16.15
CA MET A 284 46.63 -12.78 -16.85
C MET A 284 47.24 -14.03 -17.48
N GLN A 285 47.37 -14.06 -18.81
CA GLN A 285 48.06 -15.13 -19.52
C GLN A 285 49.45 -14.65 -19.95
N VAL A 286 50.48 -15.33 -19.46
CA VAL A 286 51.88 -15.06 -19.83
C VAL A 286 52.34 -16.15 -20.79
N LYS A 287 52.75 -15.76 -22.01
CA LYS A 287 53.34 -16.65 -23.02
C LYS A 287 54.83 -16.36 -23.17
N SER A 288 55.65 -17.39 -23.00
CA SER A 288 57.09 -17.36 -23.25
C SER A 288 57.37 -17.67 -24.73
N ARG A 289 58.47 -17.10 -25.26
CA ARG A 289 58.95 -17.32 -26.63
C ARG A 289 59.32 -18.78 -26.94
N ILE A 290 59.53 -19.59 -25.89
CA ILE A 290 59.89 -21.02 -25.97
C ILE A 290 58.64 -21.93 -25.96
N GLY A 291 57.42 -21.37 -25.96
CA GLY A 291 56.17 -22.12 -26.06
C GLY A 291 55.47 -22.43 -24.73
N TYR A 292 56.04 -22.03 -23.60
CA TYR A 292 55.36 -22.13 -22.30
C TYR A 292 54.28 -21.06 -22.16
N SER A 293 53.09 -21.45 -21.72
CA SER A 293 52.03 -20.52 -21.33
C SER A 293 51.55 -20.82 -19.91
N THR A 294 51.45 -19.79 -19.07
CA THR A 294 50.87 -19.89 -17.73
C THR A 294 49.77 -18.86 -17.58
N SER A 295 48.62 -19.27 -17.05
CA SER A 295 47.54 -18.38 -16.65
C SER A 295 47.60 -18.14 -15.14
N LEU A 296 47.53 -16.88 -14.74
CA LEU A 296 47.31 -16.45 -13.36
C LEU A 296 45.89 -15.87 -13.29
N SER A 297 45.08 -16.33 -12.36
CA SER A 297 43.81 -15.67 -12.03
C SER A 297 43.85 -15.14 -10.60
N ARG A 298 43.35 -13.92 -10.41
CA ARG A 298 43.16 -13.28 -9.12
C ARG A 298 41.75 -12.74 -9.05
N THR A 299 40.99 -13.23 -8.08
CA THR A 299 39.65 -12.72 -7.77
C THR A 299 39.77 -11.81 -6.56
N TYR A 300 39.17 -10.63 -6.64
CA TYR A 300 39.02 -9.69 -5.55
C TYR A 300 37.54 -9.39 -5.38
N GLY A 301 36.99 -9.73 -4.22
CA GLY A 301 35.60 -9.51 -3.85
C GLY A 301 35.44 -9.68 -2.34
N TYR A 302 34.33 -9.20 -1.80
CA TYR A 302 34.02 -9.32 -0.37
C TYR A 302 33.21 -10.60 -0.13
N GLU A 303 33.89 -11.74 0.00
CA GLU A 303 33.23 -13.00 0.40
C GLU A 303 33.10 -13.07 1.93
N MET A 304 31.93 -13.49 2.42
CA MET A 304 31.81 -13.95 3.81
C MET A 304 32.68 -15.18 3.97
N ARG A 305 33.69 -15.08 4.83
CA ARG A 305 34.57 -16.21 5.14
C ARG A 305 33.73 -17.26 5.86
N ASP A 306 33.36 -18.33 5.19
CA ASP A 306 32.76 -19.49 5.85
C ASP A 306 33.77 -20.01 6.88
N GLU A 307 33.53 -19.71 8.16
CA GLU A 307 34.26 -20.29 9.28
C GLU A 307 33.87 -21.77 9.46
N LYS A 308 34.10 -22.60 8.45
CA LYS A 308 34.03 -24.06 8.57
C LYS A 308 35.06 -24.76 7.71
N GLN A 309 36.33 -24.65 8.11
CA GLN A 309 37.28 -25.77 8.03
C GLN A 309 38.21 -25.73 9.25
N LYS A 310 37.84 -26.47 10.30
CA LYS A 310 38.77 -27.07 11.26
C LYS A 310 38.65 -28.58 11.15
#